data_AF-A0A3Q3F4R3-F1
#
_entry.id   AF-A0A3Q3F4R3-F1
#
_cell.length_a   1.000
_cell.length_b   1.000
_cell.length_c   1.000
_cell.angle_alpha   90.00
_cell.angle_beta   90.00
_cell.angle_gamma   90.00
#
_symmetry.space_group_name_H-M   'P 1'
#
loop_
_entity.id
_entity.type
_entity.pdbx_description
1 polymer ?
#
loop_
_entity_poly.entity_id
_entity_poly.type
_entity_poly.pdbx_seq_one_letter_code
_entity_poly.pdbx_strand_id
1 'polypeptide(L)'
;IQATQGHPVQFKKLSREMVYPMHPSSINGVEDMSTLAELHEAAIMHNLFMRYQRDNIYTNIGSILAAVNPYKQIAGLYDSTAVELYGKHQMGELPPHIFAVANECYRCLWKRHDSQCVLISGESGAGKTESTKLLLKFLSVMSQNSASTPLSERSTRVEQALVQSSPIMEAFGNAKTVYNNNSSRFGKFIQLHFSQNGNIQGGCIIDCIPH
;
A
#
# COMPACT_ATOMS: atom_id res chain seq x y z
N ILE A 1 36.78 -11.95 -47.87
CA ILE A 1 36.48 -11.30 -46.57
C ILE A 1 35.35 -12.11 -45.95
N GLN A 2 35.65 -12.85 -44.90
CA GLN A 2 34.80 -13.89 -44.29
C GLN A 2 33.52 -13.32 -43.69
N ALA A 3 32.42 -14.04 -43.88
CA ALA A 3 31.15 -13.82 -43.21
C ALA A 3 31.28 -14.11 -41.70
N THR A 4 30.78 -13.21 -40.87
CA THR A 4 30.70 -13.33 -39.42
C THR A 4 29.76 -14.46 -39.01
N GLN A 5 30.24 -15.33 -38.13
CA GLN A 5 29.50 -16.45 -37.56
C GLN A 5 28.33 -15.94 -36.71
N GLY A 6 27.10 -16.29 -37.10
CA GLY A 6 25.94 -16.18 -36.23
C GLY A 6 25.98 -17.29 -35.18
N HIS A 7 25.98 -16.93 -33.90
CA HIS A 7 25.77 -17.91 -32.82
C HIS A 7 24.39 -18.57 -33.00
N PRO A 8 24.30 -19.92 -32.97
CA PRO A 8 23.02 -20.60 -33.03
C PRO A 8 22.22 -20.30 -31.75
N VAL A 9 21.03 -19.75 -31.91
CA VAL A 9 20.05 -19.60 -30.82
C VAL A 9 19.66 -21.00 -30.35
N GLN A 10 20.10 -21.38 -29.16
CA GLN A 10 19.77 -22.67 -28.55
C GLN A 10 18.30 -22.66 -28.13
N PHE A 11 17.43 -23.32 -28.89
CA PHE A 11 16.05 -23.57 -28.47
C PHE A 11 16.05 -24.60 -27.33
N LYS A 12 16.08 -24.12 -26.09
CA LYS A 12 15.90 -24.98 -24.92
C LYS A 12 14.46 -25.49 -24.93
N LYS A 13 14.26 -26.80 -25.16
CA LYS A 13 12.93 -27.44 -25.04
C LYS A 13 12.40 -27.17 -23.63
N LEU A 14 11.24 -26.52 -23.53
CA LEU A 14 10.55 -26.33 -22.26
C LEU A 14 10.15 -27.70 -21.70
N SER A 15 10.56 -28.01 -20.47
CA SER A 15 10.08 -29.22 -19.77
C SER A 15 8.61 -29.04 -19.44
N ARG A 16 7.85 -30.15 -19.41
CA ARG A 16 6.43 -30.12 -19.02
C ARG A 16 6.19 -29.53 -17.63
N GLU A 17 7.19 -29.62 -16.76
CA GLU A 17 7.18 -29.06 -15.40
C GLU A 17 7.25 -27.51 -15.37
N MET A 18 7.67 -26.87 -16.47
CA MET A 18 7.69 -25.41 -16.61
C MET A 18 6.43 -24.86 -17.29
N VAL A 19 5.45 -25.72 -17.62
CA VAL A 19 4.22 -25.35 -18.32
C VAL A 19 3.04 -25.62 -17.42
N TYR A 20 2.35 -24.56 -17.01
CA TYR A 20 1.15 -24.64 -16.19
C TYR A 20 -0.08 -24.35 -17.07
N PRO A 21 -1.11 -25.21 -17.06
CA PRO A 21 -2.36 -24.90 -17.73
C PRO A 21 -3.01 -23.69 -17.04
N MET A 22 -3.46 -22.69 -17.80
CA MET A 22 -4.13 -21.53 -17.21
C MET A 22 -5.55 -21.91 -16.79
N HIS A 23 -5.86 -21.77 -15.50
CA HIS A 23 -7.23 -21.92 -15.02
C HIS A 23 -8.15 -20.80 -15.55
N PRO A 24 -9.41 -21.07 -15.96
CA PRO A 24 -10.31 -20.05 -16.52
C PRO A 24 -10.58 -18.84 -15.61
N SER A 25 -10.54 -19.02 -14.29
CA SER A 25 -10.69 -17.91 -13.32
C SER A 25 -9.58 -16.88 -13.43
N SER A 26 -8.43 -17.26 -13.98
CA SER A 26 -7.26 -16.40 -14.14
C SER A 26 -7.32 -15.53 -15.40
N ILE A 27 -8.38 -15.61 -16.21
CA ILE A 27 -8.50 -14.87 -17.48
C ILE A 27 -8.77 -13.36 -17.26
N ASN A 28 -9.61 -13.02 -16.30
CA ASN A 28 -10.11 -11.64 -16.14
C ASN A 28 -9.41 -10.84 -15.04
N GLY A 29 -8.56 -11.51 -14.26
CA GLY A 29 -7.98 -11.01 -13.01
C GLY A 29 -8.99 -11.02 -11.86
N VAL A 30 -8.48 -11.16 -10.64
CA VAL A 30 -9.25 -11.22 -9.39
C VAL A 30 -8.82 -10.12 -8.43
N GLU A 31 -9.77 -9.60 -7.66
CA GLU A 31 -9.50 -8.60 -6.62
C GLU A 31 -8.84 -9.19 -5.38
N ASP A 32 -9.10 -10.46 -5.08
CA ASP A 32 -8.47 -11.20 -3.99
C ASP A 32 -7.83 -12.49 -4.53
N MET A 33 -6.50 -12.57 -4.47
CA MET A 33 -5.74 -13.71 -4.96
C MET A 33 -5.88 -14.96 -4.09
N SER A 34 -6.45 -14.87 -2.88
CA SER A 34 -6.82 -16.04 -2.10
C SER A 34 -7.94 -16.88 -2.76
N THR A 35 -8.65 -16.29 -3.73
CA THR A 35 -9.70 -16.96 -4.51
C THR A 35 -9.17 -17.68 -5.76
N LEU A 36 -7.87 -17.55 -6.08
CA LEU A 36 -7.27 -18.25 -7.20
C LEU A 36 -7.26 -19.76 -6.93
N ALA A 37 -7.70 -20.54 -7.92
CA ALA A 37 -7.67 -22.00 -7.85
C ALA A 37 -6.23 -22.55 -7.78
N GLU A 38 -5.29 -21.86 -8.43
CA GLU A 38 -3.88 -22.21 -8.45
C GLU A 38 -3.03 -21.01 -8.01
N LEU A 39 -2.31 -21.17 -6.90
CA LEU A 39 -1.49 -20.12 -6.30
C LEU A 39 0.00 -20.37 -6.55
N HIS A 40 0.42 -20.23 -7.80
CA HIS A 40 1.84 -20.26 -8.18
C HIS A 40 2.32 -18.89 -8.68
N GLU A 41 3.64 -18.68 -8.73
CA GLU A 41 4.26 -17.39 -9.06
C GLU A 41 3.73 -16.79 -10.39
N ALA A 42 3.62 -17.61 -11.43
CA ALA A 42 3.10 -17.14 -12.72
C ALA A 42 1.63 -16.66 -12.67
N ALA A 43 0.77 -17.27 -11.85
CA ALA A 43 -0.64 -16.86 -11.72
C ALA A 43 -0.75 -15.54 -10.96
N ILE A 44 0.03 -15.39 -9.89
CA ILE A 44 0.13 -14.13 -9.11
C ILE A 44 0.62 -13.00 -10.01
N MET A 45 1.73 -13.21 -10.73
CA MET A 45 2.31 -12.20 -11.61
C MET A 45 1.36 -11.83 -12.75
N HIS A 46 0.69 -12.81 -13.36
CA HIS A 46 -0.29 -12.57 -14.40
C HIS A 46 -1.47 -11.72 -13.90
N ASN A 47 -2.02 -12.04 -12.72
CA ASN A 47 -3.11 -11.28 -12.12
C ASN A 47 -2.72 -9.82 -11.85
N LEU A 48 -1.57 -9.62 -11.18
CA LEU A 48 -1.06 -8.27 -10.87
C LEU A 48 -0.81 -7.48 -12.16
N PHE A 49 -0.22 -8.10 -13.18
CA PHE A 49 0.05 -7.46 -14.47
C PHE A 49 -1.23 -6.98 -15.16
N MET A 50 -2.24 -7.84 -15.29
CA MET A 50 -3.51 -7.47 -15.93
C MET A 50 -4.25 -6.35 -15.20
N ARG A 51 -4.26 -6.40 -13.86
CA ARG A 51 -4.86 -5.35 -13.03
C ARG A 51 -4.12 -4.03 -13.19
N TYR A 52 -2.79 -4.07 -13.16
CA TYR A 52 -1.93 -2.92 -13.37
C TYR A 52 -2.15 -2.25 -14.73
N GLN A 53 -2.35 -3.02 -15.81
CA GLN A 53 -2.67 -2.48 -17.14
C GLN A 53 -3.98 -1.67 -17.19
N ARG A 54 -4.87 -1.85 -16.20
CA ARG A 54 -6.15 -1.15 -16.06
C ARG A 54 -6.12 -0.12 -14.92
N ASP A 55 -4.93 0.28 -14.48
CA ASP A 55 -4.70 1.20 -13.34
C ASP A 55 -5.22 0.69 -11.98
N ASN A 56 -5.50 -0.61 -11.88
CA ASN A 56 -5.84 -1.26 -10.61
C ASN A 56 -4.56 -1.74 -9.92
N ILE A 57 -3.94 -0.84 -9.14
CA ILE A 57 -2.64 -1.09 -8.51
C ILE A 57 -2.69 -1.92 -7.23
N TYR A 58 -3.89 -2.09 -6.66
CA TYR A 58 -4.12 -2.78 -5.39
C TYR A 58 -4.79 -4.13 -5.62
N THR A 59 -4.34 -5.15 -4.90
CA THR A 59 -4.91 -6.50 -4.96
C THR A 59 -4.83 -7.15 -3.58
N ASN A 60 -5.91 -7.74 -3.10
CA ASN A 60 -5.95 -8.43 -1.82
C ASN A 60 -5.34 -9.84 -1.93
N ILE A 61 -4.85 -10.33 -0.80
CA ILE A 61 -4.44 -11.72 -0.56
C ILE A 61 -4.99 -12.06 0.82
N GLY A 62 -6.28 -12.39 0.89
CA GLY A 62 -7.03 -12.39 2.15
C GLY A 62 -6.95 -11.00 2.82
N SER A 63 -6.39 -10.93 4.03
CA SER A 63 -6.21 -9.65 4.75
C SER A 63 -4.95 -8.87 4.38
N ILE A 64 -4.07 -9.43 3.54
CA ILE A 64 -2.85 -8.76 3.08
C ILE A 64 -3.17 -7.96 1.81
N LEU A 65 -2.54 -6.78 1.65
CA LEU A 65 -2.70 -5.95 0.46
C LEU A 65 -1.39 -5.91 -0.34
N ALA A 66 -1.44 -6.36 -1.59
CA ALA A 66 -0.41 -6.13 -2.57
C ALA A 66 -0.64 -4.78 -3.28
N ALA A 67 0.42 -3.99 -3.40
CA ALA A 67 0.41 -2.69 -4.06
C ALA A 67 1.55 -2.60 -5.09
N VAL A 68 1.22 -2.28 -6.34
CA VAL A 68 2.20 -2.12 -7.42
C VAL A 68 2.36 -0.62 -7.72
N ASN A 69 3.57 -0.07 -7.55
CA ASN A 69 3.80 1.36 -7.75
C ASN A 69 3.52 1.78 -9.22
N PRO A 70 2.56 2.68 -9.49
CA PRO A 70 2.23 3.10 -10.85
C PRO A 70 3.23 4.06 -11.49
N TYR A 71 4.11 4.71 -10.70
CA TYR A 71 4.98 5.81 -11.16
C TYR A 71 4.26 6.96 -11.89
N LYS A 72 2.93 7.04 -11.73
CA LYS A 72 2.07 8.10 -12.27
C LYS A 72 0.94 8.38 -11.28
N GLN A 73 0.33 9.55 -11.42
CA GLN A 73 -0.91 9.86 -10.70
C GLN A 73 -2.08 9.15 -11.39
N ILE A 74 -2.97 8.55 -10.58
CA ILE A 74 -4.22 7.95 -11.03
C ILE A 74 -5.34 8.83 -10.47
N ALA A 75 -6.09 9.50 -11.36
CA ALA A 75 -7.13 10.44 -10.97
C ALA A 75 -8.23 9.77 -10.13
N GLY A 76 -8.71 10.45 -9.08
CA GLY A 76 -9.78 9.93 -8.22
C GLY A 76 -9.36 8.88 -7.19
N LEU A 77 -8.14 8.33 -7.27
CA LEU A 77 -7.74 7.20 -6.43
C LEU A 77 -7.58 7.58 -4.94
N TYR A 78 -7.11 8.81 -4.65
CA TYR A 78 -6.78 9.24 -3.27
C TYR A 78 -7.49 10.53 -2.85
N ASP A 79 -8.56 10.88 -3.54
CA ASP A 79 -9.32 12.11 -3.34
C ASP A 79 -10.17 12.02 -2.05
N SER A 80 -10.73 13.16 -1.61
CA SER A 80 -11.57 13.19 -0.40
C SER A 80 -12.80 12.27 -0.53
N THR A 81 -13.36 12.16 -1.72
CA THR A 81 -14.49 11.26 -2.02
C THR A 81 -14.12 9.79 -1.78
N ALA A 82 -12.91 9.38 -2.13
CA ALA A 82 -12.42 8.03 -1.85
C ALA A 82 -12.28 7.80 -0.34
N VAL A 83 -11.73 8.77 0.41
CA VAL A 83 -11.61 8.67 1.87
C VAL A 83 -12.99 8.49 2.52
N GLU A 84 -13.98 9.30 2.12
CA GLU A 84 -15.35 9.19 2.64
C GLU A 84 -16.02 7.87 2.26
N LEU A 85 -15.81 7.41 1.02
CA LEU A 85 -16.37 6.17 0.53
C LEU A 85 -15.85 4.98 1.33
N TYR A 86 -14.52 4.83 1.43
CA TYR A 86 -13.91 3.72 2.17
C TYR A 86 -14.12 3.80 3.69
N GLY A 87 -14.30 5.00 4.26
CA GLY A 87 -14.64 5.16 5.68
C GLY A 87 -16.01 4.57 6.06
N LYS A 88 -16.94 4.49 5.10
CA LYS A 88 -18.31 3.99 5.33
C LYS A 88 -18.49 2.50 5.03
N HIS A 89 -17.51 1.85 4.41
CA HIS A 89 -17.61 0.46 3.96
C HIS A 89 -16.62 -0.46 4.69
N GLN A 90 -17.00 -1.72 4.81
CA GLN A 90 -16.15 -2.76 5.39
C GLN A 90 -15.14 -3.30 4.37
N MET A 91 -14.08 -3.92 4.88
CA MET A 91 -13.10 -4.61 4.02
C MET A 91 -13.80 -5.70 3.19
N GLY A 92 -13.60 -5.66 1.86
CA GLY A 92 -14.21 -6.60 0.91
C GLY A 92 -15.54 -6.14 0.29
N GLU A 93 -16.18 -5.08 0.79
CA GLU A 93 -17.38 -4.50 0.15
C GLU A 93 -17.04 -3.62 -1.07
N LEU A 94 -15.82 -3.08 -1.09
CA LEU A 94 -15.29 -2.22 -2.15
C LEU A 94 -14.03 -2.84 -2.76
N PRO A 95 -13.61 -2.40 -3.96
CA PRO A 95 -12.37 -2.83 -4.58
C PRO A 95 -11.16 -2.69 -3.64
N PRO A 96 -10.10 -3.51 -3.82
CA PRO A 96 -8.90 -3.46 -3.00
C PRO A 96 -8.30 -2.05 -2.96
N HIS A 97 -8.04 -1.55 -1.75
CA HIS A 97 -7.49 -0.22 -1.57
C HIS A 97 -6.78 -0.07 -0.22
N ILE A 98 -5.76 0.79 -0.16
CA ILE A 98 -5.04 1.07 1.09
C ILE A 98 -5.95 1.70 2.15
N PHE A 99 -6.98 2.45 1.74
CA PHE A 99 -7.98 3.02 2.65
C PHE A 99 -8.88 1.95 3.27
N ALA A 100 -9.14 0.84 2.59
CA ALA A 100 -9.85 -0.30 3.20
C ALA A 100 -9.02 -0.92 4.34
N VAL A 101 -7.71 -1.07 4.13
CA VAL A 101 -6.77 -1.53 5.17
C VAL A 101 -6.72 -0.55 6.34
N ALA A 102 -6.65 0.76 6.06
CA ALA A 102 -6.69 1.80 7.09
C ALA A 102 -7.97 1.75 7.91
N ASN A 103 -9.12 1.59 7.26
CA ASN A 103 -10.42 1.54 7.92
C ASN A 103 -10.56 0.28 8.78
N GLU A 104 -10.16 -0.90 8.27
CA GLU A 104 -10.22 -2.13 9.06
C GLU A 104 -9.29 -2.05 10.29
N CYS A 105 -8.08 -1.50 10.13
CA CYS A 105 -7.17 -1.23 11.23
C CYS A 105 -7.80 -0.30 12.28
N TYR A 106 -8.40 0.80 11.84
CA TYR A 106 -9.09 1.74 12.73
C TYR A 106 -10.25 1.06 13.48
N ARG A 107 -11.13 0.34 12.78
CA ARG A 107 -12.27 -0.36 13.38
C ARG A 107 -11.84 -1.44 14.36
N CYS A 108 -10.72 -2.13 14.10
CA CYS A 108 -10.20 -3.17 14.98
C CYS A 108 -9.84 -2.68 16.38
N LEU A 109 -9.54 -1.38 16.57
CA LEU A 109 -9.29 -0.80 17.89
C LEU A 109 -10.46 -1.04 18.86
N TRP A 110 -11.70 -0.94 18.38
CA TRP A 110 -12.90 -1.21 19.20
C TRP A 110 -13.43 -2.63 19.05
N LYS A 111 -13.21 -3.28 17.91
CA LYS A 111 -13.70 -4.66 17.68
C LYS A 111 -12.90 -5.70 18.47
N ARG A 112 -11.59 -5.50 18.61
CA ARG A 112 -10.66 -6.47 19.24
C ARG A 112 -10.12 -6.00 20.59
N HIS A 113 -10.24 -4.72 20.91
CA HIS A 113 -9.73 -4.11 22.14
C HIS A 113 -8.20 -4.27 22.35
N ASP A 114 -7.44 -4.41 21.26
CA ASP A 114 -5.98 -4.46 21.23
C ASP A 114 -5.38 -3.40 20.28
N SER A 115 -4.10 -3.09 20.48
CA SER A 115 -3.35 -2.17 19.62
C SER A 115 -3.12 -2.78 18.24
N GLN A 116 -3.37 -2.01 17.18
CA GLN A 116 -3.16 -2.46 15.80
C GLN A 116 -1.83 -1.96 15.23
N CYS A 117 -1.30 -2.69 14.24
CA CYS A 117 -0.09 -2.32 13.53
C CYS A 117 -0.25 -2.61 12.03
N VAL A 118 0.17 -1.67 11.18
CA VAL A 118 0.28 -1.87 9.73
C VAL A 118 1.75 -1.90 9.37
N LEU A 119 2.23 -3.05 8.88
CA LEU A 119 3.58 -3.22 8.37
C LEU A 119 3.58 -3.02 6.85
N ILE A 120 4.40 -2.10 6.36
CA ILE A 120 4.57 -1.86 4.92
C ILE A 120 5.97 -2.31 4.50
N SER A 121 6.03 -3.41 3.76
CA SER A 121 7.27 -3.99 3.22
C SER A 121 7.44 -3.69 1.73
N GLY A 122 8.68 -3.78 1.25
CA GLY A 122 9.02 -3.63 -0.16
C GLY A 122 10.43 -3.08 -0.37
N GLU A 123 10.96 -3.25 -1.57
CA GLU A 123 12.27 -2.73 -1.96
C GLU A 123 12.30 -1.18 -2.01
N SER A 124 13.48 -0.61 -2.23
CA SER A 124 13.58 0.84 -2.43
C SER A 124 12.82 1.24 -3.69
N GLY A 125 12.01 2.31 -3.60
CA GLY A 125 11.16 2.75 -4.71
C GLY A 125 9.80 2.05 -4.82
N ALA A 126 9.51 1.03 -4.00
CA ALA A 126 8.23 0.30 -4.05
C ALA A 126 6.99 1.12 -3.61
N GLY A 127 7.17 2.33 -3.06
CA GLY A 127 6.06 3.21 -2.64
C GLY A 127 5.72 3.18 -1.15
N LYS A 128 6.56 2.56 -0.30
CA LYS A 128 6.31 2.44 1.16
C LYS A 128 5.99 3.78 1.83
N THR A 129 6.79 4.81 1.57
CA THR A 129 6.63 6.14 2.15
C THR A 129 5.30 6.79 1.76
N GLU A 130 4.91 6.67 0.49
CA GLU A 130 3.64 7.22 -0.01
C GLU A 130 2.44 6.45 0.57
N SER A 131 2.53 5.12 0.67
CA SER A 131 1.54 4.30 1.36
C SER A 131 1.35 4.74 2.82
N THR A 132 2.44 5.01 3.55
CA THR A 132 2.36 5.53 4.92
C THR A 132 1.65 6.88 4.98
N LYS A 133 1.98 7.81 4.07
CA LYS A 133 1.31 9.14 4.01
C LYS A 133 -0.20 9.00 3.77
N LEU A 134 -0.60 8.09 2.87
CA LEU A 134 -2.00 7.82 2.55
C LEU A 134 -2.76 7.22 3.75
N LEU A 135 -2.17 6.27 4.47
CA LEU A 135 -2.73 5.72 5.71
C LEU A 135 -2.96 6.83 6.75
N LEU A 136 -1.94 7.66 6.99
CA LEU A 136 -2.03 8.77 7.94
C LEU A 136 -3.11 9.77 7.54
N LYS A 137 -3.16 10.17 6.26
CA LYS A 137 -4.20 11.05 5.73
C LYS A 137 -5.61 10.50 5.99
N PHE A 138 -5.82 9.21 5.71
CA PHE A 138 -7.11 8.56 5.94
C PHE A 138 -7.50 8.56 7.42
N LEU A 139 -6.58 8.13 8.31
CA LEU A 139 -6.82 8.05 9.74
C LEU A 139 -7.07 9.43 10.38
N SER A 140 -6.40 10.47 9.89
CA SER A 140 -6.67 11.86 10.30
C SER A 140 -8.11 12.27 9.97
N VAL A 141 -8.61 11.98 8.76
CA VAL A 141 -10.00 12.32 8.41
C VAL A 141 -11.00 11.53 9.26
N MET A 142 -10.75 10.25 9.53
CA MET A 142 -11.61 9.45 10.41
C MET A 142 -11.64 9.99 11.86
N SER A 143 -10.48 10.40 12.37
CA SER A 143 -10.34 11.08 13.67
C SER A 143 -11.19 12.34 13.76
N GLN A 144 -11.13 13.20 12.73
CA GLN A 144 -11.89 14.44 12.66
C GLN A 144 -13.40 14.23 12.58
N ASN A 145 -13.84 13.17 11.88
CA ASN A 145 -15.26 12.83 11.80
C ASN A 145 -15.83 12.34 13.14
N SER A 146 -14.98 11.79 13.99
CA SER A 146 -15.35 11.23 15.30
C SER A 146 -15.28 12.29 16.41
N ALA A 147 -14.47 13.32 16.22
CA ALA A 147 -14.39 14.44 17.15
C ALA A 147 -15.61 15.36 16.99
N SER A 148 -16.35 15.59 18.07
CA SER A 148 -17.42 16.59 18.15
C SER A 148 -16.88 18.04 18.21
N THR A 149 -15.76 18.30 17.54
CA THR A 149 -15.12 19.63 17.52
C THR A 149 -15.72 20.51 16.41
N PRO A 150 -15.89 21.82 16.65
CA PRO A 150 -16.33 22.77 15.64
C PRO A 150 -15.42 22.74 14.40
N LEU A 151 -16.01 23.02 13.22
CA LEU A 151 -15.30 23.08 11.92
C LEU A 151 -14.02 23.94 11.94
N SER A 152 -13.93 24.93 12.83
CA SER A 152 -12.77 25.83 12.99
C SER A 152 -11.51 25.17 13.56
N GLU A 153 -11.62 23.98 14.18
CA GLU A 153 -10.48 23.27 14.80
C GLU A 153 -10.21 21.90 14.16
N ARG A 154 -10.85 21.59 13.02
CA ARG A 154 -10.78 20.27 12.38
C ARG A 154 -9.38 19.85 11.96
N SER A 155 -8.39 20.73 11.81
CA SER A 155 -7.00 20.29 11.78
C SER A 155 -6.44 20.26 13.20
N THR A 156 -6.48 19.10 13.86
CA THR A 156 -5.74 18.99 15.13
C THR A 156 -4.26 19.25 14.85
N ARG A 157 -3.60 20.06 15.70
CA ARG A 157 -2.17 20.38 15.58
C ARG A 157 -1.30 19.12 15.45
N VAL A 158 -1.76 17.98 15.99
CA VAL A 158 -1.08 16.69 15.95
C VAL A 158 -1.07 16.08 14.55
N GLU A 159 -2.20 16.09 13.83
CA GLU A 159 -2.29 15.56 12.46
C GLU A 159 -1.41 16.37 11.49
N GLN A 160 -1.48 17.70 11.59
CA GLN A 160 -0.59 18.58 10.84
C GLN A 160 0.87 18.35 11.23
N ALA A 161 1.20 18.24 12.52
CA ALA A 161 2.58 17.98 12.96
C ALA A 161 3.11 16.64 12.41
N LEU A 162 2.30 15.58 12.39
CA LEU A 162 2.69 14.28 11.84
C LEU A 162 2.93 14.34 10.34
N VAL A 163 2.06 14.99 9.57
CA VAL A 163 2.26 15.16 8.12
C VAL A 163 3.48 16.07 7.84
N GLN A 164 3.60 17.20 8.55
CA GLN A 164 4.69 18.17 8.39
C GLN A 164 6.05 17.65 8.90
N SER A 165 6.05 16.65 9.79
CA SER A 165 7.29 15.98 10.20
C SER A 165 7.92 15.18 9.07
N SER A 166 7.13 14.73 8.08
CA SER A 166 7.61 13.90 6.98
C SER A 166 8.64 14.62 6.10
N PRO A 167 8.40 15.84 5.58
CA PRO A 167 9.43 16.63 4.88
C PRO A 167 10.73 16.80 5.67
N ILE A 168 10.65 17.01 6.99
CA ILE A 168 11.83 17.17 7.85
C ILE A 168 12.63 15.86 7.88
N MET A 169 11.98 14.74 8.21
CA MET A 169 12.65 13.44 8.25
C MET A 169 13.17 13.00 6.88
N GLU A 170 12.44 13.30 5.81
CA GLU A 170 12.92 13.02 4.44
C GLU A 170 14.16 13.85 4.11
N ALA A 171 14.20 15.14 4.48
CA ALA A 171 15.37 15.99 4.24
C ALA A 171 16.63 15.51 4.98
N PHE A 172 16.48 14.96 6.18
CA PHE A 172 17.63 14.49 6.99
C PHE A 172 17.99 13.01 6.76
N GLY A 173 17.02 12.17 6.42
CA GLY A 173 17.18 10.71 6.41
C GLY A 173 16.96 10.03 5.05
N ASN A 174 16.56 10.78 4.01
CA ASN A 174 16.51 10.25 2.66
C ASN A 174 17.77 10.64 1.88
N ALA A 175 18.19 9.75 0.99
CA ALA A 175 19.28 9.99 0.06
C ALA A 175 18.88 9.54 -1.34
N LYS A 176 19.44 10.22 -2.34
CA LYS A 176 19.38 9.72 -3.72
C LYS A 176 20.25 8.47 -3.83
N THR A 177 19.66 7.42 -4.38
CA THR A 177 20.34 6.17 -4.74
C THR A 177 20.19 5.91 -6.23
N VAL A 178 20.90 4.92 -6.76
CA VAL A 178 20.78 4.49 -8.16
C VAL A 178 19.34 4.07 -8.51
N TYR A 179 18.59 3.54 -7.55
CA TYR A 179 17.25 2.96 -7.76
C TYR A 179 16.09 3.86 -7.32
N ASN A 180 16.33 4.84 -6.46
CA ASN A 180 15.30 5.72 -5.92
C ASN A 180 15.90 7.08 -5.53
N ASN A 181 15.33 8.16 -6.09
CA ASN A 181 15.76 9.54 -5.83
C ASN A 181 15.44 10.02 -4.41
N ASN A 182 14.52 9.35 -3.70
CA ASN A 182 14.11 9.68 -2.34
C ASN A 182 14.13 8.41 -1.46
N SER A 183 15.27 7.73 -1.40
CA SER A 183 15.41 6.48 -0.65
C SER A 183 15.59 6.77 0.84
N SER A 184 14.62 6.39 1.67
CA SER A 184 14.80 6.41 3.13
C SER A 184 15.92 5.45 3.54
N ARG A 185 16.81 5.95 4.41
CA ARG A 185 17.96 5.19 4.95
C ARG A 185 17.77 4.78 6.41
N PHE A 186 16.58 4.98 6.94
CA PHE A 186 16.16 4.61 8.29
C PHE A 186 14.79 3.91 8.22
N GLY A 187 14.54 3.01 9.17
CA GLY A 187 13.20 2.51 9.46
C GLY A 187 12.42 3.53 10.27
N LYS A 188 11.12 3.68 10.00
CA LYS A 188 10.26 4.63 10.70
C LYS A 188 9.09 3.90 11.32
N PHE A 189 8.94 4.02 12.63
CA PHE A 189 7.78 3.52 13.36
C PHE A 189 6.93 4.71 13.84
N ILE A 190 5.67 4.76 13.42
CA ILE A 190 4.74 5.84 13.77
C ILE A 190 3.64 5.24 14.64
N GLN A 191 3.53 5.74 15.86
CA GLN A 191 2.49 5.36 16.80
C GLN A 191 1.46 6.48 16.89
N LEU A 192 0.18 6.15 16.70
CA LEU A 192 -0.95 7.05 16.89
C LEU A 192 -1.76 6.58 18.09
N HIS A 193 -2.14 7.51 18.97
CA HIS A 193 -2.98 7.23 20.13
C HIS A 193 -4.39 7.75 19.87
N PHE A 194 -5.37 6.85 19.88
CA PHE A 194 -6.79 7.17 19.70
C PHE A 194 -7.51 7.15 21.04
N SER A 195 -8.43 8.10 21.23
CA SER A 195 -9.36 8.07 22.35
C SER A 195 -10.42 6.98 22.16
N GLN A 196 -11.20 6.68 23.21
CA GLN A 196 -12.38 5.81 23.09
C GLN A 196 -13.44 6.37 22.13
N ASN A 197 -13.48 7.69 21.92
CA ASN A 197 -14.39 8.34 20.98
C ASN A 197 -13.84 8.35 19.55
N GLY A 198 -12.62 7.86 19.33
CA GLY A 198 -12.04 7.66 18.00
C GLY A 198 -11.27 8.82 17.41
N ASN A 199 -11.07 9.89 18.17
CA ASN A 199 -10.19 10.98 17.78
C ASN A 199 -8.72 10.71 18.19
N ILE A 200 -7.78 11.20 17.40
CA ILE A 200 -6.34 11.15 17.71
C ILE A 200 -6.06 12.12 18.87
N GLN A 201 -5.47 11.60 19.95
CA GLN A 201 -5.03 12.38 21.12
C GLN A 201 -3.56 12.79 21.02
N GLY A 202 -2.76 12.01 20.29
CA GLY A 202 -1.33 12.20 20.21
C GLY A 202 -0.67 11.14 19.33
N GLY A 203 0.65 11.21 19.24
CA GLY A 203 1.45 10.21 18.56
C GLY A 203 2.93 10.39 18.81
N CYS A 204 3.70 9.38 18.47
CA CYS A 204 5.15 9.38 18.56
C CYS A 204 5.72 8.82 17.26
N ILE A 205 6.88 9.33 16.85
CA ILE A 205 7.65 8.79 15.75
C ILE A 205 8.97 8.32 16.32
N ILE A 206 9.30 7.06 16.06
CA ILE A 206 10.53 6.41 16.48
C ILE A 206 11.32 6.07 15.22
N ASP A 207 12.50 6.65 15.10
CA ASP A 207 13.43 6.36 14.02
C ASP A 207 14.33 5.19 14.43
N CYS A 208 14.41 4.18 13.57
CA CYS A 208 15.27 3.03 13.75
C CYS A 208 16.36 3.06 12.69
N ILE A 209 17.60 3.34 13.09
CA ILE A 209 18.75 3.17 12.22
C ILE A 209 19.14 1.68 12.30
N PRO A 210 19.07 0.90 11.21
CA PRO A 210 19.67 -0.43 11.23
C PRO A 210 21.19 -0.26 11.39
N HIS A 211 21.74 -0.86 12.45
CA HIS A 211 23.18 -0.95 12.69
C HIS A 211 23.90 -1.68 11.56
#